data_AF-A0A934B598-F1
#
_entry.id   AF-A0A934B598-F1
#
_cell.length_a   1.000
_cell.length_b   1.000
_cell.length_c   1.000
_cell.angle_alpha   90.00
_cell.angle_beta   90.00
_cell.angle_gamma   90.00
#
_symmetry.space_group_name_H-M   'P 1'
#
loop_
_entity.id
_entity.type
_entity.pdbx_description
1 polymer ?
#
loop_
_entity_poly.entity_id
_entity_poly.type
_entity_poly.pdbx_seq_one_letter_code
_entity_poly.pdbx_strand_id
1 'polypeptide(L)'
;MVIASGFIEVNKLSEVEQIINELRIRNIEINEINNEKIVFLIERETMDKVKKDFESLKDINGAKNVHLAYFSIEGADDENIEMSNV
;
A
#
# COMPACT_ATOMS: atom_id res chain seq x y z
N MET A 1 13.86 0.83 -9.11
CA MET A 1 13.02 0.77 -7.89
C MET A 1 11.53 0.84 -8.25
N VAL A 2 10.64 0.26 -7.44
CA VAL A 2 9.19 0.33 -7.61
C VAL A 2 8.60 0.98 -6.37
N ILE A 3 7.82 2.04 -6.57
CA ILE A 3 7.11 2.75 -5.50
C ILE A 3 5.62 2.54 -5.73
N ALA A 4 4.90 2.05 -4.73
CA ALA A 4 3.46 1.89 -4.77
C ALA A 4 2.83 2.60 -3.57
N SER A 5 1.71 3.26 -3.79
CA SER A 5 0.94 3.89 -2.71
C SER A 5 -0.52 3.47 -2.76
N GLY A 6 -1.12 3.47 -1.58
CA GLY A 6 -2.47 2.99 -1.39
C GLY A 6 -3.02 3.40 -0.05
N PHE A 7 -4.18 2.85 0.27
CA PHE A 7 -4.77 3.03 1.59
C PHE A 7 -5.45 1.77 2.09
N ILE A 8 -5.45 1.62 3.42
CA ILE A 8 -6.20 0.60 4.15
C ILE A 8 -7.41 1.28 4.77
N GLU A 9 -8.59 0.74 4.52
CA GLU A 9 -9.77 1.01 5.33
C GLU A 9 -9.80 0.05 6.52
N VAL A 10 -10.03 0.59 7.70
CA VAL A 10 -10.03 -0.15 8.97
C VAL A 10 -11.47 -0.37 9.40
N ASN A 11 -11.78 -1.51 10.03
CA ASN A 11 -13.15 -1.78 10.47
C ASN A 11 -13.62 -0.86 11.60
N LYS A 12 -12.72 -0.47 12.50
CA LYS A 12 -12.98 0.38 13.66
C LYS A 12 -11.78 1.24 14.01
N LEU A 13 -12.00 2.47 14.48
CA LEU A 13 -10.93 3.34 14.99
C LEU A 13 -10.00 2.69 16.03
N SER A 14 -10.52 1.81 16.88
CA SER A 14 -9.72 1.10 17.90
C SER A 14 -8.66 0.15 17.32
N GLU A 15 -8.78 -0.19 16.03
CA GLU A 15 -7.89 -1.12 15.33
C GLU A 15 -6.81 -0.39 14.51
N VAL A 16 -6.83 0.94 14.44
CA VAL A 16 -5.87 1.72 13.65
C VAL A 16 -4.44 1.51 14.16
N GLU A 17 -4.22 1.61 15.47
CA GLU A 17 -2.89 1.45 16.08
C GLU A 17 -2.29 0.05 15.85
N GLN A 18 -3.11 -1.00 15.85
CA GLN A 18 -2.61 -2.36 15.61
C GLN A 18 -2.12 -2.50 14.16
N ILE A 19 -2.83 -1.91 13.20
CA ILE A 19 -2.46 -1.93 11.78
C ILE A 19 -1.21 -1.10 11.53
N ILE A 20 -1.08 0.06 12.17
CA ILE A 20 0.14 0.89 12.12
C ILE A 20 1.37 0.08 12.56
N ASN A 21 1.26 -0.70 13.63
CA ASN A 21 2.36 -1.53 14.11
C ASN A 21 2.72 -2.65 13.12
N GLU A 22 1.73 -3.30 12.51
CA GLU A 22 1.95 -4.29 11.45
C GLU A 22 2.68 -3.68 10.24
N LEU A 23 2.27 -2.48 9.79
CA LEU A 23 2.93 -1.78 8.68
C LEU A 23 4.39 -1.44 9.00
N ARG A 24 4.67 -0.96 10.22
CA ARG A 24 6.04 -0.67 10.68
C ARG A 24 6.91 -1.92 10.71
N ILE A 25 6.41 -3.04 11.21
CA ILE A 25 7.13 -4.33 11.24
C ILE A 25 7.50 -4.79 9.82
N ARG A 26 6.62 -4.49 8.84
CA ARG A 26 6.82 -4.82 7.41
C ARG A 26 7.67 -3.79 6.66
N ASN A 27 8.18 -2.77 7.34
CA ASN A 27 8.91 -1.66 6.72
C ASN A 27 8.11 -1.04 5.55
N ILE A 28 6.85 -0.73 5.83
CA ILE A 28 5.93 -0.01 4.95
C ILE A 28 5.73 1.37 5.58
N GLU A 29 5.91 2.41 4.77
CA GLU A 29 5.78 3.80 5.22
C GLU A 29 4.31 4.17 5.37
N ILE A 30 4.02 5.02 6.35
CA ILE A 30 2.70 5.56 6.61
C ILE A 30 2.76 7.06 6.35
N ASN A 31 2.02 7.52 5.35
CA ASN A 31 2.06 8.92 4.91
C ASN A 31 0.99 9.76 5.61
N GLU A 32 -0.20 9.20 5.82
CA GLU A 32 -1.34 9.90 6.42
C GLU A 32 -2.26 8.93 7.16
N ILE A 33 -2.87 9.40 8.24
CA ILE A 33 -3.95 8.70 8.94
C ILE A 33 -5.14 9.65 9.05
N ASN A 34 -6.29 9.23 8.54
CA ASN A 34 -7.53 9.99 8.60
C ASN A 34 -8.66 9.07 9.05
N ASN A 35 -8.96 9.11 10.35
CA ASN A 35 -9.93 8.22 11.01
C ASN A 35 -9.62 6.74 10.72
N GLU A 36 -10.53 6.04 10.05
CA GLU A 36 -10.44 4.63 9.69
C GLU A 36 -9.70 4.40 8.37
N LYS A 37 -8.96 5.40 7.87
CA LYS A 37 -8.15 5.30 6.66
C LYS A 37 -6.67 5.54 6.96
N ILE A 38 -5.81 4.62 6.53
CA ILE A 38 -4.35 4.70 6.66
C ILE A 38 -3.76 4.71 5.25
N VAL A 39 -3.10 5.81 4.87
CA VAL A 39 -2.38 5.93 3.60
C VAL A 39 -0.97 5.40 3.79
N PHE A 40 -0.54 4.51 2.89
CA PHE A 40 0.76 3.85 2.96
C PHE A 40 1.56 4.00 1.66
N LEU A 41 2.87 3.78 1.79
CA LEU A 41 3.81 3.70 0.67
C LEU A 41 4.71 2.47 0.82
N ILE A 42 4.82 1.70 -0.27
CA ILE A 42 5.67 0.51 -0.40
C ILE A 42 6.76 0.84 -1.42
N GLU A 43 8.00 0.78 -0.99
CA GLU A 43 9.18 0.95 -1.85
C GLU A 43 9.99 -0.34 -1.88
N ARG A 44 10.16 -0.95 -3.05
CA ARG A 44 10.89 -2.21 -3.23
C ARG A 44 11.64 -2.25 -4.55
N GLU A 45 12.62 -3.14 -4.65
CA GLU A 45 13.40 -3.33 -5.88
C GLU A 45 12.60 -3.87 -7.07
N THR A 46 11.57 -4.68 -6.82
CA THR A 46 10.83 -5.37 -7.89
C THR A 46 9.32 -5.34 -7.65
N MET A 47 8.57 -5.40 -8.75
CA MET A 47 7.11 -5.46 -8.71
C MET A 47 6.59 -6.68 -7.94
N ASP A 48 7.28 -7.82 -8.01
CA ASP A 48 6.88 -9.02 -7.26
C ASP A 48 6.98 -8.83 -5.75
N LYS A 49 7.98 -8.09 -5.27
CA LYS A 49 8.09 -7.73 -3.85
C LYS A 49 6.96 -6.79 -3.43
N VAL A 50 6.64 -5.79 -4.26
CA VAL A 50 5.50 -4.89 -4.02
C VAL A 50 4.19 -5.68 -3.95
N LYS A 51 3.94 -6.58 -4.91
CA LYS A 51 2.74 -7.42 -4.94
C LYS A 51 2.65 -8.30 -3.70
N LYS A 52 3.75 -8.95 -3.30
CA LYS A 52 3.78 -9.79 -2.10
C LYS A 52 3.42 -8.99 -0.85
N ASP A 53 4.00 -7.81 -0.70
CA ASP A 53 3.73 -6.97 0.46
C ASP A 53 2.29 -6.45 0.43
N PHE A 54 1.80 -5.99 -0.72
CA PHE A 54 0.42 -5.55 -0.90
C PHE A 54 -0.60 -6.65 -0.57
N GLU A 55 -0.42 -7.86 -1.09
CA GLU A 55 -1.31 -8.98 -0.79
C GLU A 55 -1.29 -9.30 0.71
N SER A 56 -0.12 -9.26 1.34
CA SER A 56 0.01 -9.50 2.78
C SER A 56 -0.75 -8.49 3.65
N LEU A 57 -1.03 -7.27 3.15
CA LEU A 57 -1.81 -6.27 3.88
C LEU A 57 -3.27 -6.66 4.02
N LYS A 58 -3.80 -7.44 3.06
CA LYS A 58 -5.20 -7.90 3.07
C LYS A 58 -5.47 -8.90 4.21
N ASP A 59 -4.42 -9.56 4.68
CA ASP A 59 -4.48 -10.55 5.76
C ASP A 59 -4.32 -9.93 7.15
N ILE A 60 -4.14 -8.61 7.26
CA ILE A 60 -4.01 -7.93 8.57
C ILE A 60 -5.37 -7.91 9.26
N ASN A 61 -5.41 -8.44 10.48
CA ASN A 61 -6.62 -8.39 11.30
C ASN A 61 -7.06 -6.94 11.55
N GLY A 62 -8.33 -6.64 11.25
CA GLY A 62 -8.90 -5.30 11.34
C GLY A 62 -8.84 -4.47 10.04
N ALA A 63 -8.08 -4.92 9.03
CA ALA A 63 -8.17 -4.36 7.69
C ALA A 63 -9.52 -4.78 7.06
N LYS A 64 -10.29 -3.80 6.62
CA LYS A 64 -11.57 -4.00 5.92
C LYS A 64 -11.35 -4.14 4.42
N ASN A 65 -10.65 -3.15 3.85
CA ASN A 65 -10.30 -3.10 2.43
C ASN A 65 -8.88 -2.56 2.29
N VAL A 66 -8.18 -3.02 1.26
CA VAL A 66 -6.85 -2.52 0.89
C VAL A 66 -6.88 -2.12 -0.58
N HIS A 67 -6.55 -0.87 -0.85
CA HIS A 67 -6.61 -0.29 -2.18
C HIS A 67 -5.23 0.14 -2.64
N LEU A 68 -4.87 -0.25 -3.86
CA LEU A 68 -3.73 0.33 -4.57
C LEU A 68 -4.23 1.55 -5.35
N ALA A 69 -3.62 2.71 -5.11
CA ALA A 69 -4.00 3.96 -5.77
C ALA A 69 -3.03 4.35 -6.88
N TYR A 70 -1.75 4.04 -6.71
CA TYR A 70 -0.70 4.38 -7.65
C TYR A 70 0.47 3.40 -7.55
N PHE A 71 1.16 3.18 -8.65
CA PHE A 71 2.50 2.64 -8.64
C PHE A 71 3.35 3.31 -9.73
N SER A 72 4.64 3.42 -9.47
CA SER A 72 5.66 3.83 -10.43
C SER A 72 6.78 2.79 -10.45
N ILE A 73 7.40 2.68 -11.62
CA ILE A 73 8.61 1.91 -11.80
C ILE A 73 9.65 2.92 -12.24
N GLU A 74 10.73 3.04 -11.48
CA GLU A 74 11.85 3.91 -11.83
C GLU A 74 12.37 3.54 -13.23
N GLY A 75 12.37 4.52 -14.14
CA GLY A 75 12.71 4.33 -15.55
C GLY A 75 11.54 3.95 -16.47
N ALA A 76 10.31 3.79 -15.95
CA ALA A 76 9.12 3.56 -16.79
C ALA A 76 8.50 4.86 -17.33
N ASP A 77 8.83 6.03 -16.76
CA ASP A 77 8.38 7.32 -17.28
C ASP A 77 9.07 7.70 -18.63
N ASP A 78 10.05 6.91 -19.08
CA ASP A 78 10.64 7.02 -20.43
C ASP A 78 9.78 6.33 -21.51
N GLU A 79 8.76 5.55 -21.14
CA GLU A 79 7.81 4.96 -22.09
C GLU A 79 6.37 5.33 -21.70
N ASN A 80 5.73 6.16 -22.53
CA ASN A 80 4.28 6.43 -22.51
C ASN A 80 3.49 5.11 -22.58
N ILE A 81 3.16 4.51 -21.43
CA ILE A 81 2.17 3.45 -21.36
C ILE A 81 0.83 4.11 -21.01
N GLU A 82 0.11 4.55 -22.04
CA GLU A 82 -1.30 4.87 -21.95
C GLU A 82 -2.04 3.64 -21.39
N MET A 83 -2.69 3.80 -20.24
CA MET A 83 -3.54 2.76 -19.68
C MET A 83 -4.80 2.59 -20.53
N SER A 84 -4.78 1.60 -21.42
CA SER A 84 -6.01 1.03 -21.97
C SER A 84 -6.65 0.11 -20.94
N ASN A 85 -7.82 0.53 -20.44
CA ASN A 85 -8.69 -0.22 -19.55
C ASN A 85 -8.93 -1.67 -20.01
N VAL A 86 -8.78 -2.64 -19.10
CA VAL A 86 -9.37 -3.97 -19.19
C VAL A 86 -10.13 -4.25 -17.90
#